data_AF-A0A7K3XGT9-F1
#
_entry.id   AF-A0A7K3XGT9-F1
#
_cell.length_a   1.000
_cell.length_b   1.000
_cell.length_c   1.000
_cell.angle_alpha   90.00
_cell.angle_beta   90.00
_cell.angle_gamma   90.00
#
_symmetry.space_group_name_H-M   'P 1'
#
loop_
_entity.id
_entity.type
_entity.pdbx_description
1 polymer ?
#
loop_
_entity_poly.entity_id
_entity_poly.type
_entity_poly.pdbx_seq_one_letter_code
_entity_poly.pdbx_strand_id
1 'polypeptide(L)'
;MLKIKFHVAYQVYLGLAVMFSACSEAEKLSGPIISFTIPAEGFKVEVGKSLSLNPTVVNGDKSSFTWEMNGQVVSSAKLYTFTPSKIGSYNLQLKVSNEIGSDNKTILISAFSNLSPYIAKVFDYKYSPGQHASLIPTDWKGGDFIGEPWIGTKRYTSLGGWGGYITAGFDHVVKNVEGADFAIYTQPGASSEPAVVYVMNDDDGDGTPDGGEWVEIKGSEYIHPETIHDYQVTYYKPVGNGNVIWKDSKGSKGELVPVFESSTWWWSGYGNKTEVTFNGVKLPNAYINSSTNPEIENWTVRPKLFTFGYAECYNNLDYNNSLKANLFDISNAVDKAGNKVNLAGIRFIKVQSGVFQVAGWLNEISTEISGAADLSLIEYTPN
;
A
#
# COMPACT_ATOMS: atom_id res chain seq x y z
N MET A 1 112.74 46.52 42.38
CA MET A 1 111.84 46.81 41.23
C MET A 1 110.40 46.72 41.71
N LEU A 2 109.60 47.70 41.30
CA LEU A 2 108.13 47.84 41.35
C LEU A 2 107.35 47.68 42.68
N LYS A 3 106.77 48.81 43.11
CA LYS A 3 105.63 48.99 44.02
C LYS A 3 104.32 48.47 43.38
N ILE A 4 103.26 48.28 44.18
CA ILE A 4 101.83 48.71 43.97
C ILE A 4 100.96 47.98 45.04
N LYS A 5 100.52 48.64 46.11
CA LYS A 5 99.19 49.30 46.34
C LYS A 5 97.96 48.43 46.01
N PHE A 6 97.26 47.97 47.06
CA PHE A 6 95.88 47.46 46.96
C PHE A 6 94.89 48.58 47.33
N HIS A 7 93.89 48.80 46.47
CA HIS A 7 92.64 49.50 46.76
C HIS A 7 91.48 48.64 46.24
N VAL A 8 90.41 48.64 47.03
CA VAL A 8 89.19 47.83 46.95
C VAL A 8 88.33 48.22 45.75
N ALA A 9 87.69 47.24 45.10
CA ALA A 9 86.57 47.49 44.18
C ALA A 9 85.45 46.45 44.42
N TYR A 10 84.25 46.96 44.69
CA TYR A 10 82.99 46.22 44.81
C TYR A 10 82.46 45.91 43.40
N GLN A 11 82.09 44.67 43.10
CA GLN A 11 81.36 44.33 41.87
C GLN A 11 79.88 44.06 42.17
N VAL A 12 79.02 44.82 41.48
CA VAL A 12 77.58 44.64 41.39
C VAL A 12 77.30 43.71 40.21
N TYR A 13 76.66 42.56 40.47
CA TYR A 13 76.16 41.68 39.41
C TYR A 13 74.75 42.14 39.00
N LEU A 14 74.60 42.56 37.75
CA LEU A 14 73.32 42.87 37.11
C LEU A 14 72.83 41.62 36.36
N GLY A 15 71.80 40.97 36.86
CA GLY A 15 71.15 39.84 36.18
C GLY A 15 70.25 40.33 35.04
N LEU A 16 70.53 39.88 33.82
CA LEU A 16 69.71 40.14 32.64
C LEU A 16 68.67 39.01 32.50
N ALA A 17 67.41 39.28 32.82
CA ALA A 17 66.30 38.36 32.56
C ALA A 17 65.81 38.55 31.13
N VAL A 18 66.10 37.59 30.24
CA VAL A 18 65.54 37.55 28.88
C VAL A 18 64.19 36.84 28.96
N MET A 19 63.11 37.61 28.86
CA MET A 19 61.75 37.09 28.72
C MET A 19 61.52 36.74 27.25
N PHE A 20 61.48 35.45 26.91
CA PHE A 20 60.97 34.99 25.62
C PHE A 20 59.43 35.10 25.64
N SER A 21 58.87 36.12 25.01
CA SER A 21 57.45 36.10 24.65
C SER A 21 57.27 35.19 23.43
N ALA A 22 56.97 33.92 23.67
CA ALA A 22 56.40 33.05 22.64
C ALA A 22 54.95 33.49 22.43
N CYS A 23 54.72 34.40 21.49
CA CYS A 23 53.38 34.68 20.99
C CYS A 23 52.99 33.50 20.10
N SER A 24 52.31 32.49 20.66
CA SER A 24 51.57 31.56 19.83
C SER A 24 50.41 32.36 19.23
N GLU A 25 50.38 32.54 17.91
CA GLU A 25 49.15 32.94 17.24
C GLU A 25 48.09 31.91 17.64
N ALA A 26 47.15 32.31 18.50
CA ALA A 26 46.00 31.50 18.80
C ALA A 26 45.22 31.36 17.50
N GLU A 27 45.18 30.15 16.93
CA GLU A 27 44.29 29.88 15.80
C GLU A 27 42.91 30.37 16.17
N LYS A 28 42.37 31.27 15.33
CA LYS A 28 41.08 31.90 15.56
C LYS A 28 40.00 30.84 15.33
N LEU A 29 39.67 30.10 16.39
CA LEU A 29 38.66 29.06 16.37
C LEU A 29 37.34 29.64 15.84
N SER A 30 36.73 28.95 14.89
CA SER A 30 35.51 29.40 14.21
C SER A 30 34.48 28.28 14.11
N GLY A 31 33.20 28.66 14.13
CA GLY A 31 32.10 27.72 13.95
C GLY A 31 32.09 27.13 12.54
N PRO A 32 31.48 25.94 12.36
CA PRO A 32 31.38 25.30 11.06
C PRO A 32 30.45 26.11 10.16
N ILE A 33 30.72 26.12 8.85
CA ILE A 33 29.86 26.74 7.84
C ILE A 33 29.59 25.71 6.75
N ILE A 34 28.31 25.38 6.54
CA ILE A 34 27.88 24.45 5.51
C ILE A 34 27.93 25.18 4.16
N SER A 35 28.86 24.75 3.30
CA SER A 35 29.10 25.27 1.94
C SER A 35 28.55 24.34 0.83
N PHE A 36 27.73 23.37 1.22
CA PHE A 36 27.08 22.42 0.32
C PHE A 36 26.08 23.11 -0.61
N THR A 37 26.20 22.86 -1.92
CA THR A 37 25.28 23.39 -2.93
C THR A 37 23.96 22.62 -2.92
N ILE A 38 22.86 23.33 -2.71
CA ILE A 38 21.50 22.81 -2.78
C ILE A 38 20.83 23.51 -3.98
N PRO A 39 20.27 22.77 -4.96
CA PRO A 39 19.50 23.38 -6.04
C PRO A 39 18.34 24.22 -5.49
N ALA A 40 17.92 25.26 -6.22
CA ALA A 40 16.88 26.17 -5.73
C ALA A 40 15.53 25.46 -5.52
N GLU A 41 15.25 24.47 -6.36
CA GLU A 41 14.08 23.60 -6.30
C GLU A 41 14.26 22.37 -5.38
N GLY A 42 15.43 22.22 -4.75
CA GLY A 42 15.80 21.02 -4.00
C GLY A 42 16.28 19.86 -4.86
N PHE A 43 16.45 18.69 -4.25
CA PHE A 43 16.84 17.47 -4.96
C PHE A 43 15.61 16.68 -5.43
N LYS A 44 15.76 15.93 -6.52
CA LYS A 44 14.77 14.97 -6.98
C LYS A 44 15.38 13.58 -6.98
N VAL A 45 14.60 12.59 -6.56
CA VAL A 45 15.02 11.19 -6.52
C VAL A 45 13.83 10.30 -6.84
N GLU A 46 14.05 9.25 -7.62
CA GLU A 46 13.01 8.28 -7.92
C GLU A 46 12.80 7.33 -6.73
N VAL A 47 11.55 6.92 -6.47
CA VAL A 47 11.23 5.95 -5.41
C VAL A 47 12.07 4.68 -5.54
N GLY A 48 12.69 4.26 -4.43
CA GLY A 48 13.59 3.11 -4.37
C GLY A 48 15.00 3.35 -4.91
N LYS A 49 15.33 4.53 -5.46
CA LYS A 49 16.69 4.93 -5.81
C LYS A 49 17.32 5.74 -4.67
N SER A 50 18.64 5.71 -4.57
CA SER A 50 19.38 6.39 -3.50
C SER A 50 19.91 7.76 -3.95
N LEU A 51 19.75 8.76 -3.08
CA LEU A 51 20.38 10.07 -3.15
C LEU A 51 21.44 10.16 -2.05
N SER A 52 22.71 10.23 -2.43
CA SER A 52 23.82 10.43 -1.48
C SER A 52 24.18 11.90 -1.34
N LEU A 53 24.18 12.39 -0.09
CA LEU A 53 24.47 13.77 0.30
C LEU A 53 25.79 13.80 1.09
N ASN A 54 26.79 14.47 0.50
CA ASN A 54 28.12 14.65 1.09
C ASN A 54 28.41 16.15 1.26
N PRO A 55 28.08 16.75 2.41
CA PRO A 55 28.22 18.19 2.61
C PRO A 55 29.68 18.61 2.75
N THR A 56 30.04 19.69 2.04
CA THR A 56 31.30 20.41 2.27
C THR A 56 31.10 21.39 3.42
N VAL A 57 31.96 21.32 4.43
CA VAL A 57 31.88 22.17 5.63
C VAL A 57 33.22 22.91 5.79
N VAL A 58 33.17 24.24 5.81
CA VAL A 58 34.30 25.10 6.17
C VAL A 58 34.41 25.12 7.68
N ASN A 59 35.62 25.06 8.23
CA ASN A 59 35.88 24.91 9.68
C ASN A 59 35.17 23.68 10.30
N GLY A 60 35.02 22.61 9.51
CA GLY A 60 34.30 21.40 9.89
C GLY A 60 35.11 20.41 10.74
N ASP A 61 36.36 20.72 11.06
CA ASP A 61 37.21 19.84 11.88
C ASP A 61 36.59 19.64 13.27
N LYS A 62 36.63 18.39 13.75
CA LYS A 62 36.01 17.96 15.03
C LYS A 62 34.52 18.34 15.17
N SER A 63 33.81 18.54 14.05
CA SER A 63 32.37 18.80 14.09
C SER A 63 31.56 17.51 14.17
N SER A 64 30.43 17.56 14.88
CA SER A 64 29.37 16.55 14.82
C SER A 64 28.36 16.90 13.73
N PHE A 65 27.74 15.86 13.17
CA PHE A 65 26.72 15.96 12.14
C PHE A 65 25.42 15.37 12.69
N THR A 66 24.31 16.02 12.41
CA THR A 66 22.97 15.50 12.69
C THR A 66 22.10 15.71 11.47
N TRP A 67 21.52 14.63 10.97
CA TRP A 67 20.53 14.65 9.91
C TRP A 67 19.16 14.37 10.53
N GLU A 68 18.19 15.24 10.25
CA GLU A 68 16.82 15.10 10.72
C GLU A 68 15.85 15.06 9.55
N MET A 69 15.11 13.97 9.39
CA MET A 69 14.04 13.85 8.41
C MET A 69 12.71 14.15 9.08
N ASN A 70 12.02 15.20 8.63
CA ASN A 70 10.73 15.62 9.19
C ASN A 70 10.76 15.75 10.74
N GLY A 71 11.89 16.21 11.29
CA GLY A 71 12.11 16.41 12.73
C GLY A 71 12.60 15.19 13.51
N GLN A 72 12.79 14.02 12.88
CA GLN A 72 13.38 12.84 13.51
C GLN A 72 14.84 12.64 13.09
N VAL A 73 15.74 12.40 14.04
CA VAL A 73 17.15 12.12 13.74
C VAL A 73 17.28 10.81 12.99
N VAL A 74 17.83 10.86 11.77
CA VAL A 74 18.01 9.70 10.88
C VAL A 74 19.47 9.29 10.70
N SER A 75 20.43 10.16 11.02
CA SER A 75 21.86 9.84 10.96
C SER A 75 22.70 10.85 11.71
N SER A 76 23.87 10.42 12.18
CA SER A 76 24.94 11.28 12.72
C SER A 76 26.25 11.22 11.90
N ALA A 77 26.25 10.50 10.78
CA ALA A 77 27.39 10.43 9.89
C ALA A 77 27.51 11.69 9.03
N LYS A 78 28.73 12.04 8.61
CA LYS A 78 28.93 13.14 7.65
C LYS A 78 28.22 12.89 6.31
N LEU A 79 28.35 11.67 5.78
CA LEU A 79 27.65 11.23 4.59
C LEU A 79 26.26 10.71 4.99
N TYR A 80 25.22 11.16 4.29
CA TYR A 80 23.87 10.60 4.43
C TYR A 80 23.38 10.10 3.07
N THR A 81 22.76 8.92 3.07
CA THR A 81 22.11 8.37 1.87
C THR A 81 20.64 8.22 2.13
N PHE A 82 19.82 8.90 1.34
CA PHE A 82 18.38 8.85 1.40
C PHE A 82 17.84 7.94 0.29
N THR A 83 16.95 7.00 0.64
CA THR A 83 16.25 6.15 -0.33
C THR A 83 14.76 6.22 0.00
N PRO A 84 13.96 7.03 -0.72
CA PRO A 84 12.53 7.14 -0.45
C PRO A 84 11.80 5.85 -0.82
N SER A 85 10.89 5.42 0.04
CA SER A 85 9.97 4.31 -0.23
C SER A 85 8.61 4.78 -0.77
N LYS A 86 8.30 6.07 -0.71
CA LYS A 86 7.03 6.66 -1.15
C LYS A 86 7.29 7.95 -1.94
N ILE A 87 6.39 8.30 -2.85
CA ILE A 87 6.40 9.61 -3.50
C ILE A 87 6.09 10.73 -2.49
N GLY A 88 6.44 11.97 -2.84
CA GLY A 88 6.08 13.15 -2.07
C GLY A 88 7.27 14.03 -1.72
N SER A 89 7.03 14.99 -0.83
CA SER A 89 8.04 15.97 -0.42
C SER A 89 8.59 15.67 0.96
N TYR A 90 9.93 15.68 1.06
CA TYR A 90 10.67 15.36 2.27
C TYR A 90 11.51 16.57 2.68
N ASN A 91 11.41 16.97 3.95
CA ASN A 91 12.20 18.05 4.53
C ASN A 91 13.33 17.45 5.39
N LEU A 92 14.54 17.44 4.83
CA LEU A 92 15.75 16.99 5.50
C LEU A 92 16.51 18.20 6.06
N GLN A 93 16.81 18.18 7.36
CA GLN A 93 17.68 19.18 7.97
C GLN A 93 19.05 18.59 8.24
N LEU A 94 20.10 19.28 7.81
CA LEU A 94 21.48 19.04 8.23
C LEU A 94 21.87 20.08 9.27
N LYS A 95 22.31 19.62 10.44
CA LYS A 95 22.98 20.45 11.45
C LYS A 95 24.41 19.99 11.62
N VAL A 96 25.34 20.94 11.61
CA VAL A 96 26.77 20.69 11.88
C VAL A 96 27.19 21.56 13.06
N SER A 97 27.86 20.99 14.06
CA SER A 97 28.22 21.71 15.29
C SER A 97 29.63 21.37 15.77
N ASN A 98 30.36 22.35 16.29
CA ASN A 98 31.62 22.15 17.01
C ASN A 98 31.59 22.91 18.35
N GLU A 99 32.71 22.98 19.08
CA GLU A 99 32.80 23.66 20.39
C GLU A 99 32.52 25.18 20.32
N ILE A 100 32.59 25.77 19.12
CA ILE A 100 32.47 27.22 18.91
C ILE A 100 31.08 27.63 18.45
N GLY A 101 30.37 26.77 17.72
CA GLY A 101 29.04 27.08 17.21
C GLY A 101 28.45 26.00 16.32
N SER A 102 27.38 26.37 15.61
CA SER A 102 26.63 25.47 14.73
C SER A 102 26.10 26.20 13.49
N ASP A 103 25.98 25.47 12.39
CA ASP A 103 25.27 25.90 11.19
C ASP A 103 24.26 24.83 10.76
N ASN A 104 23.19 25.24 10.09
CA ASN A 104 22.08 24.38 9.70
C ASN A 104 21.59 24.70 8.27
N LYS A 105 21.22 23.67 7.52
CA LYS A 105 20.59 23.78 6.20
C LYS A 105 19.37 22.88 6.11
N THR A 106 18.28 23.42 5.57
CA THR A 106 17.13 22.64 5.13
C THR A 106 17.31 22.27 3.66
N ILE A 107 17.09 21.00 3.36
CA ILE A 107 17.20 20.38 2.05
C ILE A 107 15.83 19.81 1.71
N LEU A 108 15.17 20.40 0.71
CA LEU A 108 13.96 19.85 0.14
C LEU A 108 14.32 18.70 -0.81
N ILE A 109 13.64 17.57 -0.67
CA ILE A 109 13.78 16.42 -1.56
C ILE A 109 12.40 16.03 -2.07
N SER A 110 12.19 16.02 -3.38
CA SER A 110 10.98 15.51 -4.02
C SER A 110 11.20 14.09 -4.53
N ALA A 111 10.49 13.13 -3.95
CA ALA A 111 10.44 11.76 -4.43
C ALA A 111 9.35 11.62 -5.49
N PHE A 112 9.68 11.00 -6.63
CA PHE A 112 8.77 10.81 -7.74
C PHE A 112 8.85 9.39 -8.32
N SER A 113 7.92 9.03 -9.20
CA SER A 113 7.95 7.80 -9.98
C SER A 113 7.42 8.09 -11.39
N ASN A 114 7.95 7.38 -12.39
CA ASN A 114 7.40 7.36 -13.74
C ASN A 114 6.47 6.16 -13.99
N LEU A 115 6.33 5.27 -13.00
CA LEU A 115 5.44 4.12 -13.04
C LEU A 115 4.00 4.57 -12.78
N SER A 116 3.03 3.88 -13.37
CA SER A 116 1.64 4.13 -13.01
C SER A 116 1.37 3.63 -11.59
N PRO A 117 0.72 4.42 -10.71
CA PRO A 117 0.27 3.90 -9.43
C PRO A 117 -0.84 2.86 -9.56
N TYR A 118 -1.51 2.78 -10.71
CA TYR A 118 -2.76 2.03 -10.87
C TYR A 118 -2.56 0.72 -11.64
N ILE A 119 -3.59 -0.12 -11.65
CA ILE A 119 -3.65 -1.31 -12.50
C ILE A 119 -3.36 -0.95 -13.95
N ALA A 120 -2.40 -1.65 -14.55
CA ALA A 120 -2.00 -1.44 -15.94
C ALA A 120 -2.72 -2.39 -16.91
N LYS A 121 -3.14 -3.57 -16.42
CA LYS A 121 -3.73 -4.62 -17.27
C LYS A 121 -4.69 -5.51 -16.50
N VAL A 122 -5.77 -5.89 -17.17
CA VAL A 122 -6.65 -7.01 -16.76
C VAL A 122 -6.31 -8.23 -17.61
N PHE A 123 -6.13 -9.37 -16.95
CA PHE A 123 -5.75 -10.64 -17.57
C PHE A 123 -6.93 -11.60 -17.70
N ASP A 124 -7.80 -11.63 -16.69
CA ASP A 124 -9.04 -12.38 -16.78
C ASP A 124 -10.16 -11.67 -16.02
N TYR A 125 -11.37 -11.85 -16.51
CA TYR A 125 -12.58 -11.35 -15.88
C TYR A 125 -13.71 -12.35 -16.14
N LYS A 126 -14.42 -12.71 -15.06
CA LYS A 126 -15.57 -13.59 -15.10
C LYS A 126 -16.64 -13.05 -14.16
N TYR A 127 -17.72 -12.55 -14.74
CA TYR A 127 -18.96 -12.29 -14.02
C TYR A 127 -19.61 -13.61 -13.62
N SER A 128 -20.06 -13.77 -12.37
CA SER A 128 -20.91 -14.88 -11.90
C SER A 128 -22.40 -14.49 -12.01
N PRO A 129 -23.37 -15.42 -11.96
CA PRO A 129 -24.79 -15.04 -12.05
C PRO A 129 -25.19 -14.01 -10.99
N GLY A 130 -25.87 -12.93 -11.40
CA GLY A 130 -26.27 -11.81 -10.55
C GLY A 130 -27.04 -10.72 -11.29
N GLN A 131 -27.54 -9.73 -10.55
CA GLN A 131 -28.44 -8.66 -10.96
C GLN A 131 -27.86 -7.75 -12.05
N HIS A 132 -26.55 -7.54 -12.07
CA HIS A 132 -25.90 -6.68 -13.07
C HIS A 132 -25.56 -7.39 -14.39
N ALA A 133 -25.85 -8.69 -14.52
CA ALA A 133 -25.51 -9.50 -15.70
C ALA A 133 -25.95 -8.86 -17.04
N SER A 134 -27.11 -8.21 -17.06
CA SER A 134 -27.65 -7.56 -18.27
C SER A 134 -26.94 -6.25 -18.63
N LEU A 135 -26.27 -5.63 -17.64
CA LEU A 135 -25.53 -4.37 -17.79
C LEU A 135 -24.09 -4.58 -18.27
N ILE A 136 -23.56 -5.81 -18.12
CA ILE A 136 -22.22 -6.18 -18.57
C ILE A 136 -22.23 -6.42 -20.09
N PRO A 137 -21.49 -5.63 -20.89
CA PRO A 137 -21.39 -5.90 -22.32
C PRO A 137 -20.74 -7.27 -22.59
N THR A 138 -21.26 -8.02 -23.57
CA THR A 138 -20.80 -9.39 -23.89
C THR A 138 -19.29 -9.51 -24.09
N ASP A 139 -18.67 -8.51 -24.72
CA ASP A 139 -17.23 -8.50 -25.02
C ASP A 139 -16.40 -7.76 -23.97
N TRP A 140 -17.03 -7.28 -22.89
CA TRP A 140 -16.32 -6.58 -21.83
C TRP A 140 -15.42 -7.53 -21.05
N LYS A 141 -14.21 -7.05 -20.73
CA LYS A 141 -13.14 -7.82 -20.05
C LYS A 141 -12.52 -7.02 -18.90
N GLY A 142 -13.33 -6.23 -18.18
CA GLY A 142 -12.84 -5.46 -17.02
C GLY A 142 -12.10 -4.17 -17.36
N GLY A 143 -12.26 -3.61 -18.56
CA GLY A 143 -11.45 -2.47 -19.03
C GLY A 143 -11.50 -1.22 -18.14
N ASP A 144 -12.60 -0.99 -17.43
CA ASP A 144 -12.74 0.17 -16.52
C ASP A 144 -11.91 0.03 -15.23
N PHE A 145 -11.48 -1.20 -14.89
CA PHE A 145 -10.60 -1.48 -13.76
C PHE A 145 -9.14 -1.03 -13.99
N ILE A 146 -8.76 -0.69 -15.24
CA ILE A 146 -7.39 -0.30 -15.64
C ILE A 146 -7.20 1.21 -15.51
N GLY A 147 -6.16 1.66 -14.81
CA GLY A 147 -5.82 3.07 -14.62
C GLY A 147 -6.55 3.72 -13.44
N GLU A 148 -6.49 5.05 -13.36
CA GLU A 148 -7.05 5.80 -12.23
C GLU A 148 -8.56 5.52 -12.02
N PRO A 149 -9.02 5.21 -10.80
CA PRO A 149 -10.44 5.01 -10.51
C PRO A 149 -11.29 6.27 -10.76
N TRP A 150 -12.54 6.08 -11.19
CA TRP A 150 -13.59 7.11 -11.32
C TRP A 150 -13.31 8.31 -12.25
N ILE A 151 -12.27 8.25 -13.08
CA ILE A 151 -12.05 9.27 -14.10
C ILE A 151 -12.95 9.04 -15.32
N GLY A 152 -13.42 10.13 -15.91
CA GLY A 152 -14.15 10.11 -17.18
C GLY A 152 -15.45 9.32 -17.12
N THR A 153 -15.57 8.32 -18.01
CA THR A 153 -16.80 7.52 -18.19
C THR A 153 -16.67 6.09 -17.66
N LYS A 154 -15.65 5.81 -16.83
CA LYS A 154 -15.42 4.48 -16.27
C LYS A 154 -16.60 4.02 -15.44
N ARG A 155 -17.02 2.77 -15.64
CA ARG A 155 -18.05 2.09 -14.84
C ARG A 155 -17.42 1.34 -13.69
N TYR A 156 -18.26 0.93 -12.75
CA TYR A 156 -17.87 -0.05 -11.73
C TYR A 156 -17.64 -1.41 -12.38
N THR A 157 -16.70 -2.15 -11.81
CA THR A 157 -16.48 -3.56 -12.12
C THR A 157 -17.28 -4.39 -11.15
N SER A 158 -18.52 -4.70 -11.54
CA SER A 158 -19.37 -5.65 -10.82
C SER A 158 -18.88 -7.07 -11.10
N LEU A 159 -18.70 -7.87 -10.06
CA LEU A 159 -18.23 -9.26 -10.17
C LEU A 159 -19.39 -10.27 -10.20
N GLY A 160 -20.60 -9.83 -9.85
CA GLY A 160 -21.77 -10.68 -9.69
C GLY A 160 -21.79 -11.35 -8.33
N GLY A 161 -22.70 -12.30 -8.15
CA GLY A 161 -22.79 -13.11 -6.93
C GLY A 161 -21.53 -13.95 -6.65
N TRP A 162 -21.65 -14.95 -5.79
CA TRP A 162 -20.46 -15.72 -5.35
C TRP A 162 -19.61 -16.28 -6.51
N GLY A 163 -18.30 -16.15 -6.37
CA GLY A 163 -17.31 -16.78 -7.23
C GLY A 163 -16.85 -15.96 -8.43
N GLY A 164 -17.59 -14.94 -8.85
CA GLY A 164 -17.17 -14.02 -9.92
C GLY A 164 -15.90 -13.26 -9.54
N TYR A 165 -15.04 -12.95 -10.51
CA TYR A 165 -13.71 -12.42 -10.23
C TYR A 165 -13.12 -11.57 -11.35
N ILE A 166 -12.09 -10.81 -10.99
CA ILE A 166 -11.16 -10.15 -11.91
C ILE A 166 -9.72 -10.44 -11.48
N THR A 167 -8.86 -10.71 -12.46
CA THR A 167 -7.41 -10.85 -12.31
C THR A 167 -6.73 -9.72 -13.06
N ALA A 168 -5.90 -8.95 -12.37
CA ALA A 168 -5.28 -7.73 -12.87
C ALA A 168 -3.86 -7.57 -12.36
N GLY A 169 -3.07 -6.71 -13.01
CA GLY A 169 -1.69 -6.44 -12.61
C GLY A 169 -1.24 -5.00 -12.77
N PHE A 170 -0.28 -4.63 -11.93
CA PHE A 170 0.46 -3.37 -11.99
C PHE A 170 1.54 -3.43 -13.09
N ASP A 171 2.08 -2.29 -13.51
CA ASP A 171 3.22 -2.20 -14.43
C ASP A 171 4.59 -2.32 -13.72
N HIS A 172 4.59 -2.45 -12.39
CA HIS A 172 5.75 -2.63 -11.50
C HIS A 172 5.40 -3.55 -10.32
N VAL A 173 6.44 -4.04 -9.62
CA VAL A 173 6.26 -4.79 -8.37
C VAL A 173 5.88 -3.81 -7.26
N VAL A 174 4.69 -3.99 -6.69
CA VAL A 174 4.29 -3.30 -5.45
C VAL A 174 5.06 -3.95 -4.31
N LYS A 175 5.92 -3.17 -3.66
CA LYS A 175 6.79 -3.68 -2.60
C LYS A 175 6.00 -3.90 -1.32
N ASN A 176 6.28 -5.02 -0.65
CA ASN A 176 5.82 -5.24 0.71
C ASN A 176 6.66 -4.41 1.69
N VAL A 177 6.04 -3.47 2.38
CA VAL A 177 6.62 -2.61 3.40
C VAL A 177 5.85 -2.76 4.71
N GLU A 178 6.23 -1.99 5.74
CA GLU A 178 5.47 -1.98 6.98
C GLU A 178 4.12 -1.27 6.77
N GLY A 179 3.02 -1.97 7.04
CA GLY A 179 1.66 -1.46 6.93
C GLY A 179 1.00 -1.81 5.59
N ALA A 180 0.01 -1.01 5.17
CA ALA A 180 -0.68 -1.25 3.91
C ALA A 180 0.19 -0.88 2.70
N ASP A 181 0.18 -1.73 1.68
CA ASP A 181 1.00 -1.61 0.46
C ASP A 181 0.18 -1.22 -0.77
N PHE A 182 -1.05 -1.72 -0.86
CA PHE A 182 -1.95 -1.42 -1.98
C PHE A 182 -3.38 -1.18 -1.49
N ALA A 183 -4.18 -0.56 -2.35
CA ALA A 183 -5.59 -0.32 -2.10
C ALA A 183 -6.45 -0.91 -3.22
N ILE A 184 -7.63 -1.44 -2.88
CA ILE A 184 -8.68 -1.79 -3.85
C ILE A 184 -9.85 -0.84 -3.64
N TYR A 185 -10.20 -0.13 -4.69
CA TYR A 185 -11.21 0.92 -4.68
C TYR A 185 -12.61 0.32 -4.73
N THR A 186 -13.49 0.78 -3.85
CA THR A 186 -14.88 0.34 -3.79
C THR A 186 -15.75 1.15 -4.77
N GLN A 187 -17.03 0.82 -4.84
CA GLN A 187 -18.03 1.76 -5.34
C GLN A 187 -18.17 2.95 -4.36
N PRO A 188 -18.49 4.17 -4.83
CA PRO A 188 -19.02 5.22 -3.98
C PRO A 188 -20.46 4.87 -3.51
N GLY A 189 -20.57 3.95 -2.55
CA GLY A 189 -21.84 3.42 -2.03
C GLY A 189 -21.83 3.29 -0.50
N ALA A 190 -22.85 2.66 0.07
CA ALA A 190 -23.04 2.58 1.53
C ALA A 190 -22.95 1.17 2.13
N SER A 191 -22.96 0.11 1.32
CA SER A 191 -23.25 -1.25 1.75
C SER A 191 -22.15 -2.22 1.32
N SER A 192 -21.58 -2.97 2.28
CA SER A 192 -20.47 -3.88 2.02
C SER A 192 -20.90 -5.19 1.36
N GLU A 193 -20.15 -5.61 0.36
CA GLU A 193 -20.28 -6.80 -0.46
C GLU A 193 -18.93 -7.51 -0.58
N PRO A 194 -18.46 -8.12 0.54
CA PRO A 194 -17.08 -8.53 0.72
C PRO A 194 -16.53 -9.45 -0.39
N ALA A 195 -15.35 -9.11 -0.88
CA ALA A 195 -14.57 -9.94 -1.78
C ALA A 195 -13.26 -10.41 -1.15
N VAL A 196 -12.90 -11.65 -1.48
CA VAL A 196 -11.62 -12.28 -1.13
C VAL A 196 -10.57 -11.79 -2.12
N VAL A 197 -9.39 -11.46 -1.59
CA VAL A 197 -8.27 -10.94 -2.37
C VAL A 197 -7.14 -11.96 -2.37
N TYR A 198 -6.69 -12.33 -3.55
CA TYR A 198 -5.48 -13.12 -3.75
C TYR A 198 -4.42 -12.26 -4.41
N VAL A 199 -3.17 -12.56 -4.13
CA VAL A 199 -2.02 -11.85 -4.69
C VAL A 199 -0.99 -12.84 -5.22
N MET A 200 -0.18 -12.37 -6.16
CA MET A 200 0.92 -13.15 -6.72
C MET A 200 2.03 -12.21 -7.21
N ASN A 201 3.28 -12.64 -7.06
CA ASN A 201 4.41 -12.00 -7.71
C ASN A 201 4.66 -12.62 -9.11
N ASP A 202 5.35 -11.88 -9.97
CA ASP A 202 5.84 -12.35 -11.26
C ASP A 202 7.23 -12.98 -11.07
N ASP A 203 7.24 -14.23 -10.59
CA ASP A 203 8.47 -14.90 -10.16
C ASP A 203 9.35 -15.36 -11.33
N ASP A 204 8.75 -15.65 -12.49
CA ASP A 204 9.46 -16.00 -13.73
C ASP A 204 9.72 -14.79 -14.65
N GLY A 205 9.09 -13.65 -14.39
CA GLY A 205 9.36 -12.37 -15.03
C GLY A 205 8.78 -12.26 -16.44
N ASP A 206 7.75 -13.05 -16.75
CA ASP A 206 7.13 -13.09 -18.08
C ASP A 206 6.01 -12.05 -18.24
N GLY A 207 5.64 -11.38 -17.15
CA GLY A 207 4.61 -10.34 -17.12
C GLY A 207 3.18 -10.88 -17.15
N THR A 208 2.98 -12.17 -16.84
CA THR A 208 1.68 -12.84 -16.79
C THR A 208 1.43 -13.54 -15.46
N PRO A 209 0.16 -13.71 -15.06
CA PRO A 209 -0.16 -14.22 -13.73
C PRO A 209 -0.20 -15.76 -13.66
N ASP A 210 0.83 -16.44 -14.16
CA ASP A 210 0.97 -17.91 -14.14
C ASP A 210 2.31 -18.44 -13.56
N GLY A 211 3.32 -17.58 -13.41
CA GLY A 211 4.65 -17.94 -12.91
C GLY A 211 4.78 -18.26 -11.42
N GLY A 212 3.72 -18.05 -10.62
CA GLY A 212 3.74 -18.20 -9.15
C GLY A 212 2.49 -18.88 -8.57
N GLU A 213 2.45 -19.03 -7.25
CA GLU A 213 1.24 -19.48 -6.54
C GLU A 213 0.39 -18.29 -6.10
N TRP A 214 -0.89 -18.34 -6.44
CA TRP A 214 -1.90 -17.44 -5.87
C TRP A 214 -2.08 -17.72 -4.38
N VAL A 215 -1.78 -16.72 -3.55
CA VAL A 215 -1.96 -16.76 -2.09
C VAL A 215 -3.03 -15.76 -1.65
N GLU A 216 -3.79 -16.09 -0.62
CA GLU A 216 -4.88 -15.24 -0.12
C GLU A 216 -4.32 -14.16 0.81
N ILE A 217 -4.82 -12.93 0.76
CA ILE A 217 -4.64 -11.97 1.84
C ILE A 217 -5.61 -12.33 2.96
N LYS A 218 -5.07 -12.82 4.08
CA LYS A 218 -5.86 -13.28 5.21
C LYS A 218 -6.69 -12.14 5.82
N GLY A 219 -8.02 -12.24 5.74
CA GLY A 219 -8.95 -11.34 6.42
C GLY A 219 -9.46 -11.85 7.77
N SER A 220 -10.27 -11.03 8.42
CA SER A 220 -10.85 -11.31 9.75
C SER A 220 -11.66 -12.61 9.83
N GLU A 221 -12.26 -13.06 8.73
CA GLU A 221 -13.12 -14.24 8.67
C GLU A 221 -12.37 -15.49 8.19
N TYR A 222 -11.04 -15.44 8.00
CA TYR A 222 -10.29 -16.58 7.47
C TYR A 222 -10.49 -17.88 8.27
N ILE A 223 -10.54 -17.77 9.61
CA ILE A 223 -10.78 -18.90 10.52
C ILE A 223 -12.22 -18.97 11.06
N HIS A 224 -13.14 -18.18 10.50
CA HIS A 224 -14.52 -18.15 10.96
C HIS A 224 -15.21 -19.50 10.65
N PRO A 225 -16.04 -20.06 11.54
CA PRO A 225 -16.64 -21.39 11.34
C PRO A 225 -17.60 -21.49 10.15
N GLU A 226 -18.16 -20.37 9.69
CA GLU A 226 -18.97 -20.31 8.45
C GLU A 226 -18.12 -20.16 7.17
N THR A 227 -16.81 -19.90 7.29
CA THR A 227 -15.90 -19.79 6.15
C THR A 227 -15.53 -21.17 5.64
N ILE A 228 -15.71 -21.40 4.35
CA ILE A 228 -15.39 -22.65 3.68
C ILE A 228 -14.33 -22.37 2.62
N HIS A 229 -13.12 -22.86 2.88
CA HIS A 229 -12.02 -22.89 1.92
C HIS A 229 -12.22 -24.04 0.91
N ASP A 230 -11.64 -23.89 -0.28
CA ASP A 230 -11.78 -24.86 -1.39
C ASP A 230 -13.26 -25.20 -1.69
N TYR A 231 -14.07 -24.15 -1.79
CA TYR A 231 -15.49 -24.26 -2.10
C TYR A 231 -15.71 -24.10 -3.61
N GLN A 232 -16.70 -24.82 -4.13
CA GLN A 232 -17.07 -24.76 -5.53
C GLN A 232 -18.59 -24.64 -5.65
N VAL A 233 -19.05 -23.83 -6.59
CA VAL A 233 -20.44 -23.77 -7.02
C VAL A 233 -20.51 -23.92 -8.53
N THR A 234 -21.37 -24.83 -8.97
CA THR A 234 -21.77 -24.94 -10.38
C THR A 234 -23.17 -24.35 -10.53
N TYR A 235 -23.30 -23.37 -11.40
CA TYR A 235 -24.55 -22.73 -11.80
C TYR A 235 -25.02 -23.30 -13.12
N TYR A 236 -26.33 -23.48 -13.27
CA TYR A 236 -26.96 -24.07 -14.44
C TYR A 236 -27.89 -23.06 -15.12
N LYS A 237 -27.90 -23.09 -16.45
CA LYS A 237 -28.75 -22.24 -17.28
C LYS A 237 -30.22 -22.40 -16.91
N PRO A 238 -30.96 -21.31 -16.68
CA PRO A 238 -32.39 -21.37 -16.45
C PRO A 238 -33.15 -22.05 -17.59
N VAL A 239 -34.16 -22.86 -17.25
CA VAL A 239 -35.09 -23.45 -18.22
C VAL A 239 -36.28 -22.51 -18.40
N GLY A 240 -36.56 -22.07 -19.63
CA GLY A 240 -37.63 -21.10 -19.90
C GLY A 240 -37.41 -19.81 -19.11
N ASN A 241 -38.43 -19.37 -18.37
CA ASN A 241 -38.37 -18.22 -17.46
C ASN A 241 -38.05 -18.61 -16.01
N GLY A 242 -37.41 -19.76 -15.79
CA GLY A 242 -37.08 -20.27 -14.46
C GLY A 242 -35.89 -19.57 -13.81
N ASN A 243 -35.53 -20.03 -12.61
CA ASN A 243 -34.39 -19.53 -11.83
C ASN A 243 -33.06 -20.15 -12.27
N VAL A 244 -31.94 -19.50 -11.93
CA VAL A 244 -30.61 -20.13 -12.04
C VAL A 244 -30.52 -21.19 -10.96
N ILE A 245 -30.32 -22.44 -11.35
CA ILE A 245 -30.12 -23.56 -10.41
C ILE A 245 -28.64 -23.64 -10.05
N TRP A 246 -28.32 -24.03 -8.84
CA TRP A 246 -26.94 -24.24 -8.42
C TRP A 246 -26.75 -25.51 -7.60
N LYS A 247 -25.53 -26.04 -7.63
CA LYS A 247 -25.04 -27.13 -6.78
C LYS A 247 -23.66 -26.78 -6.26
N ASP A 248 -23.39 -27.06 -4.99
CA ASP A 248 -22.09 -26.84 -4.38
C ASP A 248 -21.25 -28.12 -4.18
N SER A 249 -19.97 -27.94 -3.82
CA SER A 249 -19.05 -29.05 -3.49
C SER A 249 -19.35 -29.77 -2.18
N LYS A 250 -20.27 -29.25 -1.34
CA LYS A 250 -20.73 -29.89 -0.10
C LYS A 250 -22.01 -30.73 -0.32
N GLY A 251 -22.53 -30.74 -1.55
CA GLY A 251 -23.71 -31.51 -1.94
C GLY A 251 -25.03 -30.76 -1.80
N SER A 252 -25.02 -29.50 -1.36
CA SER A 252 -26.22 -28.67 -1.34
C SER A 252 -26.58 -28.22 -2.75
N LYS A 253 -27.86 -27.94 -2.94
CA LYS A 253 -28.43 -27.43 -4.19
C LYS A 253 -29.55 -26.46 -3.88
N GLY A 254 -29.78 -25.54 -4.80
CA GLY A 254 -30.85 -24.56 -4.66
C GLY A 254 -31.08 -23.79 -5.94
N GLU A 255 -31.87 -22.74 -5.82
CA GLU A 255 -32.14 -21.80 -6.89
C GLU A 255 -31.75 -20.40 -6.45
N LEU A 256 -31.29 -19.57 -7.38
CA LEU A 256 -31.15 -18.14 -7.18
C LEU A 256 -32.47 -17.49 -7.59
N VAL A 257 -33.21 -17.00 -6.59
CA VAL A 257 -34.51 -16.38 -6.78
C VAL A 257 -34.34 -14.86 -6.70
N PRO A 258 -34.40 -14.12 -7.81
CA PRO A 258 -34.27 -12.68 -7.78
C PRO A 258 -35.49 -12.03 -7.13
N VAL A 259 -35.28 -10.98 -6.33
CA VAL A 259 -36.37 -10.21 -5.71
C VAL A 259 -36.92 -9.12 -6.64
N PHE A 260 -36.10 -8.65 -7.57
CA PHE A 260 -36.48 -7.79 -8.68
C PHE A 260 -35.71 -8.22 -9.94
N GLU A 261 -36.24 -7.88 -11.12
CA GLU A 261 -35.80 -8.35 -12.44
C GLU A 261 -36.16 -9.81 -12.79
N SER A 262 -35.98 -10.19 -14.07
CA SER A 262 -36.20 -11.56 -14.53
C SER A 262 -35.01 -12.44 -14.21
N SER A 263 -35.25 -13.61 -13.64
CA SER A 263 -34.25 -14.64 -13.34
C SER A 263 -33.42 -15.10 -14.54
N THR A 264 -33.96 -14.97 -15.75
CA THR A 264 -33.22 -15.27 -16.99
C THR A 264 -32.09 -14.28 -17.27
N TRP A 265 -32.20 -13.05 -16.76
CA TRP A 265 -31.17 -12.01 -16.97
C TRP A 265 -29.88 -12.33 -16.25
N TRP A 266 -29.94 -13.05 -15.13
CA TRP A 266 -28.77 -13.49 -14.38
C TRP A 266 -27.88 -14.47 -15.16
N TRP A 267 -28.38 -15.00 -16.29
CA TRP A 267 -27.63 -15.83 -17.23
C TRP A 267 -27.13 -15.06 -18.48
N SER A 268 -27.31 -13.74 -18.52
CA SER A 268 -26.79 -12.90 -19.60
C SER A 268 -25.26 -13.01 -19.70
N GLY A 269 -24.73 -12.95 -20.92
CA GLY A 269 -23.28 -13.02 -21.18
C GLY A 269 -22.67 -14.43 -21.26
N TYR A 270 -23.39 -15.49 -20.88
CA TYR A 270 -22.88 -16.88 -20.98
C TYR A 270 -23.09 -17.56 -22.33
N GLY A 271 -23.83 -16.92 -23.24
CA GLY A 271 -24.11 -17.44 -24.58
C GLY A 271 -24.76 -18.85 -24.56
N ASN A 272 -24.10 -19.80 -25.21
CA ASN A 272 -24.60 -21.17 -25.36
C ASN A 272 -24.20 -22.11 -24.21
N LYS A 273 -23.47 -21.63 -23.19
CA LYS A 273 -23.13 -22.47 -22.04
C LYS A 273 -24.40 -22.90 -21.29
N THR A 274 -24.43 -24.16 -20.90
CA THR A 274 -25.50 -24.76 -20.09
C THR A 274 -25.17 -24.78 -18.61
N GLU A 275 -23.89 -24.68 -18.26
CA GLU A 275 -23.40 -24.59 -16.88
C GLU A 275 -22.11 -23.77 -16.83
N VAL A 276 -21.82 -23.20 -15.66
CA VAL A 276 -20.54 -22.56 -15.32
C VAL A 276 -20.17 -22.89 -13.87
N THR A 277 -18.88 -23.11 -13.63
CA THR A 277 -18.36 -23.50 -12.31
C THR A 277 -17.34 -22.49 -11.84
N PHE A 278 -17.46 -22.07 -10.58
CA PHE A 278 -16.53 -21.20 -9.89
C PHE A 278 -15.94 -21.90 -8.67
N ASN A 279 -14.67 -21.64 -8.38
CA ASN A 279 -13.95 -22.13 -7.21
C ASN A 279 -13.44 -20.92 -6.41
N GLY A 280 -13.40 -21.04 -5.09
CA GLY A 280 -12.88 -20.01 -4.21
C GLY A 280 -13.22 -20.26 -2.75
N VAL A 281 -13.19 -19.19 -1.96
CA VAL A 281 -13.60 -19.21 -0.55
C VAL A 281 -15.05 -18.74 -0.45
N LYS A 282 -15.88 -19.48 0.29
CA LYS A 282 -17.20 -19.01 0.71
C LYS A 282 -17.09 -18.39 2.09
N LEU A 283 -17.27 -17.07 2.15
CA LEU A 283 -17.32 -16.31 3.39
C LEU A 283 -18.66 -16.53 4.13
N PRO A 284 -18.75 -16.11 5.40
CA PRO A 284 -20.01 -16.02 6.12
C PRO A 284 -20.98 -15.11 5.34
N ASN A 285 -22.29 -15.30 5.54
CA ASN A 285 -23.28 -14.35 5.01
C ASN A 285 -22.93 -12.94 5.51
N ALA A 286 -23.04 -11.92 4.67
CA ALA A 286 -22.73 -10.54 5.06
C ALA A 286 -23.90 -9.83 5.74
N TYR A 287 -25.12 -10.22 5.42
CA TYR A 287 -26.33 -9.56 5.91
C TYR A 287 -27.17 -10.48 6.78
N ILE A 288 -27.93 -9.88 7.69
CA ILE A 288 -28.95 -10.55 8.49
C ILE A 288 -30.29 -9.82 8.33
N ASN A 289 -31.38 -10.57 8.17
CA ASN A 289 -32.71 -10.01 8.28
C ASN A 289 -32.99 -9.75 9.77
N SER A 290 -32.94 -8.48 10.15
CA SER A 290 -33.13 -7.99 11.52
C SER A 290 -34.60 -7.68 11.85
N SER A 291 -35.52 -7.89 10.90
CA SER A 291 -36.94 -7.66 11.14
C SER A 291 -37.49 -8.64 12.16
N THR A 292 -38.30 -8.14 13.07
CA THR A 292 -39.11 -8.93 14.00
C THR A 292 -40.51 -9.23 13.46
N ASN A 293 -40.87 -8.64 12.31
CA ASN A 293 -42.13 -8.87 11.61
C ASN A 293 -41.90 -9.85 10.45
N PRO A 294 -42.57 -11.01 10.39
CA PRO A 294 -42.38 -12.00 9.31
C PRO A 294 -42.85 -11.51 7.93
N GLU A 295 -43.64 -10.44 7.84
CA GLU A 295 -44.16 -9.91 6.57
C GLU A 295 -43.28 -8.79 5.97
N ILE A 296 -42.30 -8.30 6.72
CA ILE A 296 -41.44 -7.18 6.31
C ILE A 296 -39.99 -7.59 6.50
N GLU A 297 -39.15 -7.41 5.49
CA GLU A 297 -37.72 -7.68 5.61
C GLU A 297 -36.94 -6.42 5.97
N ASN A 298 -35.92 -6.56 6.81
CA ASN A 298 -34.97 -5.49 7.11
C ASN A 298 -33.53 -6.04 7.15
N TRP A 299 -32.87 -6.02 6.00
CA TRP A 299 -31.51 -6.52 5.86
C TRP A 299 -30.49 -5.49 6.31
N THR A 300 -29.63 -5.88 7.24
CA THR A 300 -28.53 -5.05 7.75
C THR A 300 -27.23 -5.82 7.73
N VAL A 301 -26.11 -5.11 7.60
CA VAL A 301 -24.78 -5.71 7.67
C VAL A 301 -24.62 -6.39 9.02
N ARG A 302 -24.14 -7.63 9.04
CA ARG A 302 -23.87 -8.36 10.27
C ARG A 302 -22.77 -7.64 11.06
N PRO A 303 -23.00 -7.33 12.34
CA PRO A 303 -22.03 -6.58 13.12
C PRO A 303 -20.76 -7.41 13.35
N LYS A 304 -19.61 -6.73 13.35
CA LYS A 304 -18.28 -7.27 13.68
C LYS A 304 -17.73 -8.31 12.69
N LEU A 305 -18.27 -8.39 11.48
CA LEU A 305 -17.66 -9.16 10.40
C LEU A 305 -16.92 -8.24 9.42
N PHE A 306 -15.99 -8.82 8.67
CA PHE A 306 -15.26 -8.19 7.56
C PHE A 306 -14.49 -6.94 7.98
N THR A 307 -13.90 -7.01 9.17
CA THR A 307 -13.19 -5.88 9.79
C THR A 307 -11.89 -5.52 9.07
N PHE A 308 -11.25 -6.47 8.38
CA PHE A 308 -10.09 -6.25 7.51
C PHE A 308 -9.85 -7.40 6.52
N GLY A 309 -9.06 -7.15 5.48
CA GLY A 309 -8.56 -8.14 4.51
C GLY A 309 -9.55 -8.54 3.41
N TYR A 310 -10.61 -7.75 3.22
CA TYR A 310 -11.62 -7.98 2.18
C TYR A 310 -11.88 -6.69 1.41
N ALA A 311 -12.10 -6.81 0.09
CA ALA A 311 -12.44 -5.67 -0.74
C ALA A 311 -13.95 -5.40 -0.68
N GLU A 312 -14.35 -4.16 -0.95
CA GLU A 312 -15.76 -3.75 -0.92
C GLU A 312 -16.35 -3.89 0.51
N CYS A 313 -15.63 -3.32 1.48
CA CYS A 313 -16.04 -3.33 2.88
C CYS A 313 -15.99 -1.90 3.44
N TYR A 314 -17.14 -1.28 3.66
CA TYR A 314 -17.22 0.10 4.15
C TYR A 314 -17.09 0.17 5.68
N ASN A 315 -16.49 1.25 6.16
CA ASN A 315 -16.40 1.59 7.59
C ASN A 315 -15.71 0.51 8.46
N ASN A 316 -14.93 -0.38 7.85
CA ASN A 316 -14.12 -1.36 8.55
C ASN A 316 -12.73 -0.75 8.90
N LEU A 317 -11.83 -1.53 9.50
CA LEU A 317 -10.55 -1.02 10.00
C LEU A 317 -9.59 -0.60 8.88
N ASP A 318 -9.71 -1.24 7.71
CA ASP A 318 -8.85 -0.99 6.57
C ASP A 318 -9.48 -0.11 5.48
N TYR A 319 -10.70 0.39 5.68
CA TYR A 319 -11.37 1.27 4.71
C TYR A 319 -10.91 2.71 4.85
N ASN A 320 -10.23 3.24 3.84
CA ASN A 320 -9.82 4.63 3.78
C ASN A 320 -10.89 5.53 3.17
N ASN A 321 -11.35 6.53 3.92
CA ASN A 321 -12.43 7.43 3.46
C ASN A 321 -12.00 8.36 2.32
N SER A 322 -10.76 8.85 2.34
CA SER A 322 -10.24 9.75 1.31
C SER A 322 -10.11 9.04 -0.03
N LEU A 323 -9.64 7.79 0.02
CA LEU A 323 -9.46 6.94 -1.16
C LEU A 323 -10.69 6.14 -1.52
N LYS A 324 -11.75 6.07 -0.69
CA LYS A 324 -12.89 5.14 -0.83
C LYS A 324 -12.44 3.74 -1.26
N ALA A 325 -11.53 3.18 -0.48
CA ALA A 325 -10.83 1.95 -0.81
C ALA A 325 -10.48 1.16 0.46
N ASN A 326 -10.47 -0.16 0.35
CA ASN A 326 -9.89 -1.02 1.37
C ASN A 326 -8.38 -1.11 1.16
N LEU A 327 -7.63 -0.97 2.24
CA LEU A 327 -6.17 -1.00 2.26
C LEU A 327 -5.68 -2.42 2.59
N PHE A 328 -4.68 -2.91 1.88
CA PHE A 328 -4.18 -4.28 2.01
C PHE A 328 -2.69 -4.28 2.33
N ASP A 329 -2.34 -5.06 3.34
CA ASP A 329 -0.96 -5.36 3.74
C ASP A 329 -0.59 -6.76 3.20
N ILE A 330 0.42 -6.80 2.34
CA ILE A 330 0.93 -8.03 1.69
C ILE A 330 1.48 -9.00 2.73
N SER A 331 1.93 -8.52 3.89
CA SER A 331 2.40 -9.36 5.01
C SER A 331 1.31 -10.22 5.64
N ASN A 332 0.03 -10.02 5.28
CA ASN A 332 -1.08 -10.88 5.64
C ASN A 332 -1.31 -12.05 4.66
N ALA A 333 -0.47 -12.21 3.64
CA ALA A 333 -0.57 -13.30 2.68
C ALA A 333 -0.40 -14.68 3.35
N VAL A 334 -1.27 -15.62 2.98
CA VAL A 334 -1.23 -17.02 3.44
C VAL A 334 -1.40 -18.01 2.29
N ASP A 335 -0.73 -19.15 2.42
CA ASP A 335 -0.88 -20.28 1.51
C ASP A 335 -2.24 -20.99 1.72
N LYS A 336 -2.50 -22.03 0.91
CA LYS A 336 -3.74 -22.83 1.00
C LYS A 336 -3.92 -23.56 2.34
N ALA A 337 -2.85 -23.75 3.11
CA ALA A 337 -2.87 -24.35 4.44
C ALA A 337 -3.00 -23.30 5.56
N GLY A 338 -3.05 -22.00 5.21
CA GLY A 338 -3.13 -20.89 6.15
C GLY A 338 -1.80 -20.51 6.80
N ASN A 339 -0.67 -21.01 6.29
CA ASN A 339 0.65 -20.60 6.74
C ASN A 339 1.00 -19.24 6.14
N LYS A 340 1.65 -18.39 6.94
CA LYS A 340 2.14 -17.09 6.47
C LYS A 340 3.15 -17.26 5.34
N VAL A 341 2.96 -16.49 4.26
CA VAL A 341 3.87 -16.40 3.13
C VAL A 341 4.57 -15.04 3.16
N ASN A 342 5.90 -15.05 3.16
CA ASN A 342 6.70 -13.82 3.14
C ASN A 342 7.00 -13.43 1.69
N LEU A 343 6.16 -12.57 1.12
CA LEU A 343 6.38 -11.99 -0.20
C LEU A 343 7.17 -10.68 -0.08
N ALA A 344 8.19 -10.47 -0.92
CA ALA A 344 8.90 -9.20 -1.01
C ALA A 344 8.06 -8.11 -1.72
N GLY A 345 7.03 -8.53 -2.46
CA GLY A 345 6.13 -7.68 -3.22
C GLY A 345 5.21 -8.51 -4.11
N ILE A 346 4.33 -7.85 -4.85
CA ILE A 346 3.35 -8.47 -5.73
C ILE A 346 3.32 -7.77 -7.09
N ARG A 347 2.92 -8.50 -8.13
CA ARG A 347 2.59 -7.94 -9.46
C ARG A 347 1.12 -7.99 -9.78
N PHE A 348 0.44 -9.01 -9.26
CA PHE A 348 -0.90 -9.36 -9.67
C PHE A 348 -1.81 -9.45 -8.45
N ILE A 349 -3.06 -9.06 -8.68
CA ILE A 349 -4.16 -9.23 -7.75
C ILE A 349 -5.28 -10.01 -8.43
N LYS A 350 -6.00 -10.79 -7.64
CA LYS A 350 -7.30 -11.35 -8.02
C LYS A 350 -8.30 -10.97 -6.95
N VAL A 351 -9.38 -10.34 -7.35
CA VAL A 351 -10.50 -9.97 -6.45
C VAL A 351 -11.69 -10.83 -6.82
N GLN A 352 -12.30 -11.51 -5.84
CA GLN A 352 -13.35 -12.49 -6.07
C GLN A 352 -14.50 -12.32 -5.08
N SER A 353 -15.74 -12.23 -5.56
CA SER A 353 -16.95 -12.17 -4.73
C SER A 353 -16.99 -13.35 -3.76
N GLY A 354 -16.92 -13.06 -2.45
CA GLY A 354 -16.72 -14.07 -1.42
C GLY A 354 -18.01 -14.52 -0.72
N VAL A 355 -19.07 -13.73 -0.81
CA VAL A 355 -20.33 -13.97 -0.07
C VAL A 355 -21.36 -14.66 -0.96
N PHE A 356 -21.81 -15.86 -0.55
CA PHE A 356 -22.88 -16.56 -1.25
C PHE A 356 -24.21 -16.39 -0.53
N GLN A 357 -24.90 -15.27 -0.80
CA GLN A 357 -26.14 -14.90 -0.13
C GLN A 357 -27.08 -14.14 -1.08
N VAL A 358 -28.37 -14.45 -1.00
CA VAL A 358 -29.46 -13.56 -1.45
C VAL A 358 -30.07 -12.91 -0.20
N ALA A 359 -30.01 -11.58 -0.11
CA ALA A 359 -30.41 -10.78 1.04
C ALA A 359 -31.68 -9.96 0.72
N GLY A 360 -32.75 -10.65 0.34
CA GLY A 360 -34.06 -10.05 0.12
C GLY A 360 -34.03 -8.89 -0.88
N TRP A 361 -34.50 -7.71 -0.48
CA TRP A 361 -34.52 -6.51 -1.33
C TRP A 361 -33.13 -6.02 -1.79
N LEU A 362 -32.03 -6.53 -1.22
CA LEU A 362 -30.67 -6.31 -1.74
C LEU A 362 -30.29 -7.25 -2.89
N ASN A 363 -31.11 -8.28 -3.13
CA ASN A 363 -30.82 -9.37 -4.06
C ASN A 363 -29.55 -10.15 -3.68
N GLU A 364 -28.78 -10.67 -4.63
CA GLU A 364 -27.48 -11.27 -4.34
C GLU A 364 -26.45 -10.24 -3.91
N ILE A 365 -25.59 -10.62 -2.97
CA ILE A 365 -24.43 -9.80 -2.58
C ILE A 365 -23.41 -9.85 -3.73
N SER A 366 -23.15 -8.72 -4.36
CA SER A 366 -22.46 -8.64 -5.66
C SER A 366 -21.34 -7.59 -5.68
N THR A 367 -20.16 -7.95 -5.18
CA THR A 367 -18.97 -7.08 -5.13
C THR A 367 -18.81 -6.16 -6.35
N GLU A 368 -18.75 -4.85 -6.10
CA GLU A 368 -18.52 -3.80 -7.10
C GLU A 368 -17.26 -2.96 -6.77
N ILE A 369 -16.24 -3.05 -7.63
CA ILE A 369 -14.92 -2.40 -7.42
C ILE A 369 -14.53 -1.48 -8.58
N SER A 370 -13.62 -0.54 -8.35
CA SER A 370 -13.30 0.53 -9.33
C SER A 370 -11.83 0.57 -9.78
N GLY A 371 -10.97 -0.28 -9.24
CA GLY A 371 -9.54 -0.35 -9.57
C GLY A 371 -8.70 -0.73 -8.36
N ALA A 372 -7.38 -0.65 -8.51
CA ALA A 372 -6.43 -0.78 -7.41
C ALA A 372 -5.23 0.17 -7.61
N ALA A 373 -4.55 0.52 -6.52
CA ALA A 373 -3.35 1.37 -6.54
C ALA A 373 -2.24 0.86 -5.62
N ASP A 374 -0.98 1.08 -6.01
CA ASP A 374 0.20 1.07 -5.14
C ASP A 374 0.18 2.32 -4.25
N LEU A 375 0.11 2.12 -2.93
CA LEU A 375 0.05 3.20 -1.94
C LEU A 375 1.36 4.00 -1.83
N SER A 376 2.47 3.42 -2.29
CA SER A 376 3.77 4.10 -2.36
C SER A 376 3.84 5.15 -3.48
N LEU A 377 2.93 5.05 -4.46
CA LEU A 377 2.91 5.89 -5.66
C LEU A 377 1.73 6.87 -5.70
N ILE A 378 0.96 6.96 -4.62
CA ILE A 378 -0.12 7.96 -4.46
C ILE A 378 0.02 8.73 -3.15
N GLU A 379 -0.43 9.99 -3.17
CA GLU A 379 -0.65 10.76 -1.95
C GLU A 379 -2.05 10.46 -1.41
N TYR A 380 -2.13 10.15 -0.11
CA TYR A 380 -3.39 9.93 0.58
C TYR A 380 -3.23 10.23 2.07
N THR A 381 -4.34 10.56 2.72
CA THR A 381 -4.40 10.77 4.16
C THR A 381 -4.76 9.44 4.83
N PRO A 382 -3.90 8.85 5.68
CA PRO A 382 -4.29 7.74 6.54
C PRO A 382 -5.51 8.11 7.40
N ASN A 383 -6.34 7.14 7.76
CA ASN A 383 -7.51 7.40 8.62
C ASN A 383 -7.10 7.80 10.05
#